data_AF-A0A352SCG4-F1
#
_entry.id   AF-A0A352SCG4-F1
#
_cell.length_a   1.000
_cell.length_b   1.000
_cell.length_c   1.000
_cell.angle_alpha   90.00
_cell.angle_beta   90.00
_cell.angle_gamma   90.00
#
_symmetry.space_group_name_H-M   'P 1'
#
loop_
_entity.id
_entity.type
_entity.pdbx_description
1 polymer ?
#
loop_
_entity_poly.entity_id
_entity_poly.type
_entity_poly.pdbx_seq_one_letter_code
_entity_poly.pdbx_strand_id
1 'polypeptide(L)'
;QWLTAKIGTSGGGVYGGGNFGWADLSGGKGNTPALDTQLQGAGQCNLPALNTQIGTTGNKASLADAWNSRFGITTNKTTGVTDFTGFAYTSTTWTAQSNAYNGTSTDSKGTSQPNFLAARKAYQPYQGDSVTGLSTKGTAASQATYQAGADRRLVLAPIVDCSTFSTPGTHQANVTGWACVLMVDPMQQGGNIDTVHLEYRGDSSLPGSPCATQGMPGASTGVGPLVPVLVQ
;
A
#
# COMPACT_ATOMS: atom_id res chain seq x y z
N GLN A 1 -12.94 3.08 -6.03
CA GLN A 1 -13.10 1.61 -6.07
C GLN A 1 -11.83 0.99 -5.52
N TRP A 2 -11.94 -0.11 -4.78
CA TRP A 2 -10.76 -0.85 -4.30
C TRP A 2 -10.21 -1.77 -5.38
N LEU A 3 -8.89 -1.82 -5.46
CA LEU A 3 -8.10 -2.67 -6.33
C LEU A 3 -7.48 -3.77 -5.48
N THR A 4 -7.63 -5.02 -5.89
CA THR A 4 -6.92 -6.13 -5.27
C THR A 4 -5.44 -6.04 -5.66
N ALA A 5 -4.57 -5.79 -4.69
CA ALA A 5 -3.18 -5.45 -4.91
C ALA A 5 -2.24 -6.66 -4.94
N LYS A 6 -2.64 -7.72 -4.24
CA LYS A 6 -2.01 -9.04 -4.33
C LYS A 6 -3.05 -10.02 -4.84
N ILE A 7 -2.69 -10.81 -5.85
CA ILE A 7 -3.55 -11.86 -6.39
C ILE A 7 -2.73 -13.15 -6.34
N GLY A 8 -3.19 -14.12 -5.57
CA GLY A 8 -2.59 -15.46 -5.53
C GLY A 8 -2.93 -16.28 -6.77
N THR A 9 -2.20 -17.37 -6.99
CA THR A 9 -2.43 -18.32 -8.10
C THR A 9 -3.79 -19.02 -8.03
N SER A 10 -4.44 -19.04 -6.87
CA SER A 10 -5.76 -19.67 -6.63
C SER A 10 -6.96 -18.78 -6.99
N GLY A 11 -6.75 -17.49 -7.31
CA GLY A 11 -7.83 -16.52 -7.56
C GLY A 11 -8.25 -16.37 -9.02
N GLY A 12 -7.85 -17.28 -9.93
CA GLY A 12 -8.10 -17.13 -11.37
C GLY A 12 -7.35 -15.93 -11.96
N GLY A 13 -6.09 -15.72 -11.55
CA GLY A 13 -5.34 -14.49 -11.79
C GLY A 13 -5.09 -14.16 -13.26
N VAL A 14 -5.18 -12.87 -13.58
CA VAL A 14 -4.84 -12.25 -14.88
C VAL A 14 -3.33 -12.29 -15.16
N TYR A 15 -2.51 -12.65 -14.17
CA TYR A 15 -1.05 -12.69 -14.26
C TYR A 15 -0.52 -14.12 -14.46
N GLY A 16 0.51 -14.27 -15.29
CA GLY A 16 1.26 -15.52 -15.44
C GLY A 16 1.87 -15.97 -14.11
N GLY A 17 2.02 -17.29 -13.93
CA GLY A 17 2.52 -17.89 -12.69
C GLY A 17 3.84 -17.28 -12.22
N GLY A 18 3.93 -16.97 -10.92
CA GLY A 18 5.11 -16.37 -10.30
C GLY A 18 5.01 -14.87 -10.03
N ASN A 19 4.01 -14.18 -10.59
CA ASN A 19 3.71 -12.76 -10.35
C ASN A 19 2.65 -12.61 -9.25
N PHE A 20 2.95 -11.81 -8.22
CA PHE A 20 2.09 -11.63 -7.03
C PHE A 20 1.78 -10.15 -6.74
N GLY A 21 1.96 -9.25 -7.70
CA GLY A 21 1.63 -7.82 -7.55
C GLY A 21 2.65 -7.00 -6.77
N TRP A 22 3.79 -7.57 -6.37
CA TRP A 22 4.92 -6.83 -5.81
C TRP A 22 5.77 -6.22 -6.91
N ALA A 23 6.12 -4.95 -6.78
CA ALA A 23 7.01 -4.26 -7.69
C ALA A 23 8.26 -3.79 -6.95
N ASP A 24 9.40 -4.42 -7.25
CA ASP A 24 10.69 -3.97 -6.72
C ASP A 24 11.19 -2.76 -7.53
N LEU A 25 11.30 -1.63 -6.83
CA LEU A 25 11.71 -0.35 -7.40
C LEU A 25 13.23 -0.23 -7.62
N SER A 26 14.04 -1.24 -7.27
CA SER A 26 15.49 -1.23 -7.50
C SER A 26 15.91 -1.78 -8.87
N GLY A 27 15.00 -1.73 -9.85
CA GLY A 27 15.23 -2.24 -11.21
C GLY A 27 15.18 -3.77 -11.31
N GLY A 28 14.39 -4.42 -10.45
CA GLY A 28 14.25 -5.88 -10.40
C GLY A 28 15.48 -6.63 -9.88
N LYS A 29 16.43 -5.91 -9.24
CA LYS A 29 17.64 -6.48 -8.63
C LYS A 29 17.49 -6.73 -7.13
N GLY A 30 16.38 -6.30 -6.55
CA GLY A 30 16.07 -6.34 -5.15
C GLY A 30 15.40 -7.65 -4.73
N ASN A 31 15.88 -8.18 -3.62
CA ASN A 31 15.31 -9.35 -2.97
C ASN A 31 14.24 -8.90 -1.95
N THR A 32 13.56 -9.85 -1.31
CA THR A 32 12.55 -9.56 -0.27
C THR A 32 13.00 -8.54 0.81
N PRO A 33 14.27 -8.51 1.27
CA PRO A 33 14.75 -7.47 2.19
C PRO A 33 14.74 -6.04 1.63
N ALA A 34 14.94 -5.87 0.32
CA ALA A 34 14.88 -4.54 -0.32
C ALA A 34 13.44 -4.00 -0.33
N LEU A 35 12.47 -4.87 -0.59
CA LEU A 35 11.04 -4.56 -0.52
C LEU A 35 10.58 -4.29 0.91
N ASP A 36 11.09 -5.07 1.87
CA ASP A 36 10.85 -4.86 3.30
C ASP A 36 11.31 -3.45 3.73
N THR A 37 12.52 -3.06 3.30
CA THR A 37 13.06 -1.72 3.53
C THR A 37 12.22 -0.62 2.86
N GLN A 38 11.79 -0.84 1.61
CA GLN A 38 10.89 0.09 0.90
C GLN A 38 9.55 0.25 1.62
N LEU A 39 9.00 -0.82 2.17
CA LEU A 39 7.74 -0.80 2.90
C LEU A 39 7.87 -0.26 4.33
N GLN A 40 9.02 -0.39 5.00
CA GLN A 40 9.23 0.19 6.33
C GLN A 40 9.68 1.66 6.27
N GLY A 41 10.37 2.05 5.20
CA GLY A 41 10.92 3.39 5.03
C GLY A 41 9.89 4.50 4.93
N ALA A 42 10.37 5.74 5.06
CA ALA A 42 9.58 6.96 4.92
C ALA A 42 9.29 7.35 3.46
N GLY A 43 9.75 6.56 2.49
CA GLY A 43 9.69 6.85 1.06
C GLY A 43 10.99 6.46 0.35
N GLN A 44 11.02 6.60 -0.97
CA GLN A 44 12.20 6.39 -1.81
C GLN A 44 12.53 7.69 -2.53
N CYS A 45 13.73 8.24 -2.34
CA CYS A 45 14.15 9.45 -3.04
C CYS A 45 14.43 9.20 -4.53
N ASN A 46 14.83 7.97 -4.87
CA ASN A 46 15.19 7.58 -6.23
C ASN A 46 14.12 6.65 -6.80
N LEU A 47 12.98 7.21 -7.14
CA LEU A 47 11.96 6.47 -7.85
C LEU A 47 12.44 6.19 -9.29
N PRO A 48 12.22 4.96 -9.81
CA PRO A 48 12.54 4.61 -11.18
C PRO A 48 12.01 5.62 -12.18
N ALA A 49 12.86 6.00 -13.14
CA ALA A 49 12.43 6.79 -14.29
C ALA A 49 11.40 6.00 -15.11
N LEU A 50 10.56 6.72 -15.87
CA LEU A 50 9.67 6.08 -16.84
C LEU A 50 10.47 5.19 -17.80
N ASN A 51 9.86 4.10 -18.23
CA ASN A 51 10.46 3.02 -19.02
C ASN A 51 11.54 2.18 -18.31
N THR A 52 11.81 2.42 -17.02
CA THR A 52 12.62 1.47 -16.23
C THR A 52 11.83 0.18 -16.01
N GLN A 53 12.48 -0.97 -16.18
CA GLN A 53 11.88 -2.26 -15.85
C GLN A 53 11.87 -2.47 -14.33
N ILE A 54 10.71 -2.83 -13.80
CA ILE A 54 10.50 -3.15 -12.40
C ILE A 54 9.68 -4.42 -12.26
N GLY A 55 9.84 -5.10 -11.13
CA GLY A 55 9.08 -6.32 -10.84
C GLY A 55 9.91 -7.34 -10.06
N THR A 56 9.22 -8.32 -9.49
CA THR A 56 9.86 -9.40 -8.75
C THR A 56 8.98 -10.65 -8.79
N THR A 57 9.62 -11.82 -8.72
CA THR A 57 8.93 -13.10 -8.58
C THR A 57 8.62 -13.45 -7.13
N GLY A 58 7.66 -14.35 -6.98
CA GLY A 58 7.41 -15.13 -5.77
C GLY A 58 6.44 -14.49 -4.78
N ASN A 59 5.77 -15.34 -4.00
CA ASN A 59 4.92 -14.91 -2.90
C ASN A 59 5.80 -14.49 -1.71
N LYS A 60 5.94 -13.19 -1.48
CA LYS A 60 6.77 -12.64 -0.41
C LYS A 60 5.97 -12.49 0.88
N ALA A 61 5.58 -13.63 1.47
CA ALA A 61 4.81 -13.69 2.71
C ALA A 61 5.45 -12.92 3.88
N SER A 62 6.78 -12.84 3.93
CA SER A 62 7.50 -12.11 4.98
C SER A 62 7.34 -10.58 4.92
N LEU A 63 6.75 -10.01 3.85
CA LEU A 63 6.44 -8.58 3.78
C LEU A 63 5.21 -8.19 4.60
N ALA A 64 4.44 -9.16 5.10
CA ALA A 64 3.28 -8.89 5.94
C ALA A 64 3.66 -8.06 7.18
N ASP A 65 4.81 -8.35 7.79
CA ASP A 65 5.29 -7.62 8.97
C ASP A 65 5.52 -6.13 8.64
N ALA A 66 6.22 -5.81 7.54
CA ALA A 66 6.42 -4.43 7.10
C ALA A 66 5.13 -3.72 6.66
N TRP A 67 4.28 -4.39 5.88
CA TRP A 67 2.98 -3.84 5.48
C TRP A 67 2.12 -3.52 6.70
N ASN A 68 2.01 -4.47 7.63
CA ASN A 68 1.17 -4.37 8.81
C ASN A 68 1.69 -3.35 9.83
N SER A 69 3.00 -3.06 9.83
CA SER A 69 3.56 -1.99 10.66
C SER A 69 2.92 -0.63 10.37
N ARG A 70 2.50 -0.35 9.12
CA ARG A 70 1.78 0.88 8.75
C ARG A 70 0.42 0.99 9.43
N PHE A 71 -0.26 -0.14 9.61
CA PHE A 71 -1.51 -0.25 10.38
C PHE A 71 -1.27 -0.28 11.89
N GLY A 72 -0.02 -0.21 12.34
CA GLY A 72 0.36 -0.33 13.75
C GLY A 72 0.16 -1.74 14.30
N ILE A 73 0.22 -2.76 13.45
CA ILE A 73 0.21 -4.16 13.89
C ILE A 73 1.66 -4.64 13.86
N THR A 74 2.25 -4.81 15.04
CA THR A 74 3.67 -5.12 15.19
C THR A 74 3.87 -6.50 15.78
N THR A 75 4.92 -7.19 15.33
CA THR A 75 5.46 -8.37 16.01
C THR A 75 6.73 -8.00 16.79
N ASN A 76 7.23 -8.90 17.62
CA ASN A 76 8.49 -8.69 18.37
C ASN A 76 9.74 -8.47 17.47
N LYS A 77 9.61 -8.64 16.15
CA LYS A 77 10.70 -8.50 15.17
C LYS A 77 10.59 -7.24 14.31
N THR A 78 9.46 -6.52 14.35
CA THR A 78 9.19 -5.43 13.42
C THR A 78 9.29 -4.09 14.11
N THR A 79 10.26 -3.26 13.70
CA THR A 79 10.52 -1.92 14.25
C THR A 79 10.12 -0.84 13.23
N GLY A 80 8.97 -1.00 12.58
CA GLY A 80 8.42 0.01 11.69
C GLY A 80 7.71 1.10 12.48
N VAL A 81 7.87 2.37 12.08
CA VAL A 81 7.01 3.47 12.55
C VAL A 81 5.56 3.12 12.17
N THR A 82 4.56 3.51 12.97
CA THR A 82 3.15 3.35 12.58
C THR A 82 2.70 4.54 11.75
N ASP A 83 1.63 4.42 10.99
CA ASP A 83 1.03 5.64 10.42
C ASP A 83 0.21 6.39 11.46
N PHE A 84 -0.34 7.55 11.10
CA PHE A 84 -1.23 8.31 11.99
C PHE A 84 -2.56 7.60 12.28
N THR A 85 -2.87 6.48 11.62
CA THR A 85 -4.03 5.64 11.96
C THR A 85 -3.80 4.20 11.55
N GLY A 86 -4.31 3.29 12.38
CA GLY A 86 -4.37 1.85 12.08
C GLY A 86 -5.73 1.39 11.57
N PHE A 87 -6.70 2.31 11.47
CA PHE A 87 -8.07 1.98 11.11
C PHE A 87 -8.09 1.27 9.76
N ALA A 88 -8.55 0.03 9.71
CA ALA A 88 -8.63 -0.78 8.51
C ALA A 88 -10.01 -0.66 7.87
N TYR A 89 -10.03 -0.60 6.54
CA TYR A 89 -11.25 -0.58 5.74
C TYR A 89 -11.41 -1.92 5.05
N THR A 90 -12.37 -2.71 5.52
CA THR A 90 -12.72 -4.03 4.96
C THR A 90 -14.20 -4.02 4.55
N SER A 91 -14.70 -5.10 3.95
CA SER A 91 -16.14 -5.28 3.73
C SER A 91 -16.95 -5.24 5.03
N THR A 92 -16.32 -5.50 6.17
CA THR A 92 -16.94 -5.46 7.50
C THR A 92 -16.98 -4.03 8.07
N THR A 93 -15.90 -3.27 7.95
CA THR A 93 -15.78 -1.93 8.56
C THR A 93 -16.11 -0.79 7.59
N TRP A 94 -16.25 -1.07 6.30
CA TRP A 94 -16.52 -0.08 5.26
C TRP A 94 -17.28 -0.74 4.10
N THR A 95 -18.59 -0.90 4.28
CA THR A 95 -19.48 -1.61 3.34
C THR A 95 -19.52 -1.02 1.94
N ALA A 96 -19.21 0.27 1.77
CA ALA A 96 -19.12 0.91 0.44
C ALA A 96 -17.97 0.38 -0.42
N GLN A 97 -16.95 -0.25 0.18
CA GLN A 97 -15.75 -0.81 -0.49
C GLN A 97 -15.11 0.13 -1.54
N SER A 98 -15.23 1.42 -1.28
CA SER A 98 -14.79 2.49 -2.16
C SER A 98 -14.80 3.81 -1.42
N ASN A 99 -13.94 4.73 -1.89
CA ASN A 99 -13.81 6.08 -1.36
C ASN A 99 -13.57 6.15 0.17
N ALA A 100 -12.79 5.21 0.70
CA ALA A 100 -12.36 5.20 2.09
C ALA A 100 -11.51 6.43 2.45
N TYR A 101 -10.90 7.11 1.46
CA TYR A 101 -10.10 8.30 1.70
C TYR A 101 -10.89 9.45 2.36
N ASN A 102 -11.99 9.87 1.75
CA ASN A 102 -12.79 11.03 2.19
C ASN A 102 -14.32 10.81 2.06
N GLY A 103 -14.75 9.60 1.78
CA GLY A 103 -16.16 9.26 1.61
C GLY A 103 -16.88 9.03 2.93
N THR A 104 -18.04 8.40 2.81
CA THR A 104 -18.92 8.02 3.92
C THR A 104 -19.36 6.58 3.72
N SER A 105 -19.31 5.79 4.78
CA SER A 105 -19.80 4.41 4.80
C SER A 105 -20.23 4.05 6.22
N THR A 106 -20.90 2.92 6.34
CA THR A 106 -21.11 2.24 7.61
C THR A 106 -20.27 0.97 7.69
N ASP A 107 -20.22 0.38 8.88
CA ASP A 107 -19.85 -1.03 9.05
C ASP A 107 -21.03 -1.96 8.72
N SER A 108 -20.79 -3.26 8.84
CA SER A 108 -21.78 -4.34 8.62
C SER A 108 -22.94 -4.33 9.62
N LYS A 109 -22.86 -3.54 10.69
CA LYS A 109 -23.92 -3.35 11.69
C LYS A 109 -24.70 -2.04 11.47
N GLY A 110 -24.37 -1.27 10.44
CA GLY A 110 -25.02 0.01 10.13
C GLY A 110 -24.47 1.21 10.92
N THR A 111 -23.36 1.06 11.64
CA THR A 111 -22.73 2.17 12.37
C THR A 111 -21.89 3.01 11.42
N SER A 112 -22.02 4.33 11.45
CA SER A 112 -21.18 5.23 10.65
C SER A 112 -19.71 5.10 11.04
N GLN A 113 -18.82 5.01 10.04
CA GLN A 113 -17.39 4.82 10.25
C GLN A 113 -16.57 6.01 9.71
N PRO A 114 -15.44 6.36 10.36
CA PRO A 114 -14.60 7.47 9.90
C PRO A 114 -13.85 7.10 8.61
N ASN A 115 -13.88 7.97 7.61
CA ASN A 115 -12.96 7.90 6.48
C ASN A 115 -11.50 8.15 6.91
N PHE A 116 -10.56 7.93 6.01
CA PHE A 116 -9.12 7.98 6.31
C PHE A 116 -8.70 9.33 6.85
N LEU A 117 -9.21 10.43 6.28
CA LEU A 117 -8.91 11.78 6.75
C LEU A 117 -9.40 12.04 8.18
N ALA A 118 -10.57 11.50 8.55
CA ALA A 118 -11.10 11.60 9.90
C ALA A 118 -10.35 10.67 10.87
N ALA A 119 -10.11 9.42 10.48
CA ALA A 119 -9.43 8.41 11.28
C ALA A 119 -8.00 8.82 11.62
N ARG A 120 -7.24 9.34 10.63
CA ARG A 120 -5.87 9.86 10.84
C ARG A 120 -5.84 11.07 11.75
N LYS A 121 -6.82 11.98 11.64
CA LYS A 121 -6.89 13.18 12.49
C LYS A 121 -7.17 12.83 13.95
N ALA A 122 -7.89 11.74 14.19
CA ALA A 122 -8.24 11.25 15.52
C ALA A 122 -7.28 10.16 16.04
N TYR A 123 -6.19 9.89 15.32
CA TYR A 123 -5.23 8.84 15.65
C TYR A 123 -5.87 7.46 15.92
N GLN A 124 -6.90 7.11 15.15
CA GLN A 124 -7.69 5.91 15.41
C GLN A 124 -6.85 4.64 15.24
N PRO A 125 -6.79 3.75 16.25
CA PRO A 125 -6.01 2.53 16.17
C PRO A 125 -6.67 1.48 15.26
N TYR A 126 -5.92 0.43 14.95
CA TYR A 126 -6.49 -0.77 14.31
C TYR A 126 -7.58 -1.37 15.19
N GLN A 127 -8.75 -1.66 14.61
CA GLN A 127 -9.94 -2.08 15.37
C GLN A 127 -9.86 -3.53 15.88
N GLY A 128 -8.84 -4.28 15.46
CA GLY A 128 -8.66 -5.68 15.80
C GLY A 128 -9.34 -6.64 14.83
N ASP A 129 -8.77 -7.83 14.73
CA ASP A 129 -9.16 -8.90 13.80
C ASP A 129 -10.65 -9.28 13.88
N SER A 130 -11.21 -9.34 15.09
CA SER A 130 -12.64 -9.65 15.27
C SER A 130 -13.58 -8.59 14.71
N VAL A 131 -13.17 -7.32 14.69
CA VAL A 131 -13.97 -6.22 14.15
C VAL A 131 -13.81 -6.12 12.64
N THR A 132 -12.60 -6.33 12.14
CA THR A 132 -12.26 -6.20 10.72
C THR A 132 -12.62 -7.44 9.90
N GLY A 133 -12.75 -8.59 10.56
CA GLY A 133 -12.92 -9.89 9.90
C GLY A 133 -11.64 -10.42 9.27
N LEU A 134 -10.48 -9.92 9.70
CA LEU A 134 -9.17 -10.32 9.20
C LEU A 134 -8.49 -11.28 10.18
N SER A 135 -7.50 -12.05 9.71
CA SER A 135 -6.55 -12.74 10.59
C SER A 135 -5.16 -12.20 10.35
N THR A 136 -4.71 -11.28 11.19
CA THR A 136 -3.38 -10.67 11.11
C THR A 136 -2.41 -11.32 12.09
N LYS A 137 -1.11 -11.11 11.87
CA LYS A 137 -0.05 -11.56 12.78
C LYS A 137 0.52 -10.36 13.51
N GLY A 138 0.45 -10.37 14.83
CA GLY A 138 1.03 -9.34 15.69
C GLY A 138 0.03 -8.77 16.67
N THR A 139 0.38 -7.65 17.28
CA THR A 139 -0.44 -6.94 18.27
C THR A 139 -0.69 -5.52 17.78
N ALA A 140 -1.93 -5.06 17.92
CA ALA A 140 -2.31 -3.69 17.62
C ALA A 140 -1.64 -2.73 18.61
N ALA A 141 -1.05 -1.67 18.09
CA ALA A 141 -0.44 -0.62 18.88
C ALA A 141 -1.50 0.19 19.65
N SER A 142 -1.06 0.84 20.72
CA SER A 142 -1.90 1.78 21.48
C SER A 142 -2.18 3.05 20.68
N GLN A 143 -3.26 3.78 21.00
CA GLN A 143 -3.56 5.07 20.38
C GLN A 143 -2.39 6.08 20.47
N ALA A 144 -1.63 6.06 21.57
CA ALA A 144 -0.46 6.93 21.77
C ALA A 144 0.64 6.70 20.72
N THR A 145 0.78 5.46 20.23
CA THR A 145 1.76 5.14 19.18
C THR A 145 1.42 5.85 17.87
N TYR A 146 0.14 5.93 17.51
CA TYR A 146 -0.31 6.60 16.28
C TYR A 146 -0.11 8.13 16.32
N GLN A 147 -0.07 8.74 17.51
CA GLN A 147 0.23 10.19 17.65
C GLN A 147 1.65 10.53 17.21
N ALA A 148 2.58 9.60 17.42
CA ALA A 148 3.97 9.69 16.95
C ALA A 148 4.16 9.05 15.56
N GLY A 149 3.07 8.72 14.86
CA GLY A 149 3.09 8.07 13.56
C GLY A 149 3.55 8.98 12.42
N ALA A 150 3.40 8.48 11.20
CA ALA A 150 3.70 9.21 9.97
C ALA A 150 2.56 9.14 8.95
N ASP A 151 2.59 9.98 7.91
CA ASP A 151 1.62 9.91 6.81
C ASP A 151 2.21 9.07 5.68
N ARG A 152 2.20 7.73 5.81
CA ARG A 152 2.74 6.83 4.76
C ARG A 152 1.68 5.89 4.17
N ARG A 153 0.42 6.03 4.58
CA ARG A 153 -0.70 5.17 4.12
C ARG A 153 -1.10 5.49 2.68
N LEU A 154 -0.75 6.69 2.23
CA LEU A 154 -0.73 7.13 0.83
C LEU A 154 0.63 6.80 0.22
N VAL A 155 0.64 5.99 -0.82
CA VAL A 155 1.84 5.43 -1.43
C VAL A 155 1.84 5.71 -2.92
N LEU A 156 3.02 5.92 -3.48
CA LEU A 156 3.24 5.92 -4.92
C LEU A 156 3.37 4.49 -5.42
N ALA A 157 2.43 4.06 -6.25
CA ALA A 157 2.47 2.77 -6.92
C ALA A 157 2.79 2.95 -8.40
N PRO A 158 3.72 2.17 -8.98
CA PRO A 158 4.03 2.26 -10.39
C PRO A 158 2.84 1.77 -11.23
N ILE A 159 2.57 2.48 -12.32
CA ILE A 159 1.64 2.05 -13.36
C ILE A 159 2.47 1.33 -14.42
N VAL A 160 2.00 0.16 -14.84
CA VAL A 160 2.64 -0.67 -15.86
C VAL A 160 1.60 -1.24 -16.82
N ASP A 161 2.04 -1.72 -17.97
CA ASP A 161 1.19 -2.49 -18.88
C ASP A 161 1.05 -3.94 -18.38
N CYS A 162 -0.12 -4.27 -17.82
CA CYS A 162 -0.42 -5.60 -17.28
C CYS A 162 -0.36 -6.71 -18.34
N SER A 163 -0.47 -6.41 -19.64
CA SER A 163 -0.36 -7.41 -20.71
C SER A 163 1.02 -8.08 -20.73
N THR A 164 2.06 -7.38 -20.29
CA THR A 164 3.43 -7.91 -20.18
C THR A 164 3.52 -9.12 -19.25
N PHE A 165 2.75 -9.11 -18.16
CA PHE A 165 2.72 -10.20 -17.18
C PHE A 165 1.88 -11.41 -17.61
N SER A 166 1.16 -11.34 -18.73
CA SER A 166 0.46 -12.48 -19.30
C SER A 166 1.41 -13.46 -20.02
N THR A 167 2.62 -13.02 -20.34
CA THR A 167 3.65 -13.83 -21.00
C THR A 167 4.33 -14.76 -19.98
N PRO A 168 4.31 -16.10 -20.17
CA PRO A 168 4.99 -17.03 -19.26
C PRO A 168 6.46 -16.68 -19.06
N GLY A 169 6.93 -16.69 -17.80
CA GLY A 169 8.31 -16.37 -17.43
C GLY A 169 8.65 -14.87 -17.43
N THR A 170 7.69 -13.99 -17.74
CA THR A 170 7.89 -12.54 -17.64
C THR A 170 7.45 -12.01 -16.28
N HIS A 171 8.39 -11.35 -15.60
CA HIS A 171 8.25 -10.91 -14.21
C HIS A 171 8.63 -9.44 -14.00
N GLN A 172 8.86 -8.72 -15.09
CA GLN A 172 9.19 -7.31 -15.09
C GLN A 172 8.37 -6.59 -16.16
N ALA A 173 8.01 -5.35 -15.87
CA ALA A 173 7.29 -4.47 -16.77
C ALA A 173 7.87 -3.05 -16.70
N ASN A 174 7.71 -2.30 -17.79
CA ASN A 174 8.14 -0.91 -17.84
C ASN A 174 7.19 -0.02 -17.04
N VAL A 175 7.75 0.89 -16.23
CA VAL A 175 6.98 1.96 -15.58
C VAL A 175 6.48 2.94 -16.62
N THR A 176 5.17 3.06 -16.76
CA THR A 176 4.52 4.02 -17.67
C THR A 176 4.00 5.25 -16.94
N GLY A 177 3.90 5.19 -15.62
CA GLY A 177 3.47 6.30 -14.77
C GLY A 177 3.48 5.94 -13.30
N TRP A 178 2.95 6.83 -12.47
CA TRP A 178 2.88 6.66 -11.03
C TRP A 178 1.49 7.03 -10.53
N ALA A 179 0.85 6.10 -9.83
CA ALA A 179 -0.44 6.28 -9.21
C ALA A 179 -0.27 6.67 -7.74
N CYS A 180 -1.13 7.57 -7.27
CA CYS A 180 -1.35 7.72 -5.85
C CYS A 180 -2.37 6.66 -5.39
N VAL A 181 -2.00 5.86 -4.39
CA VAL A 181 -2.88 4.83 -3.83
C VAL A 181 -2.94 4.93 -2.31
N LEU A 182 -4.09 4.59 -1.74
CA LEU A 182 -4.26 4.42 -0.30
C LEU A 182 -4.26 2.92 0.03
N MET A 183 -3.40 2.47 0.95
CA MET A 183 -3.41 1.08 1.43
C MET A 183 -4.59 0.87 2.35
N VAL A 184 -5.62 0.07 2.05
CA VAL A 184 -6.87 0.13 2.85
C VAL A 184 -6.99 -0.89 3.98
N ASP A 185 -6.35 -2.05 3.86
CA ASP A 185 -6.40 -3.13 4.86
C ASP A 185 -5.02 -3.79 5.10
N PRO A 186 -4.77 -4.34 6.30
CA PRO A 186 -3.55 -5.07 6.61
C PRO A 186 -3.51 -6.45 5.93
N MET A 187 -2.31 -6.95 5.69
CA MET A 187 -2.06 -8.30 5.20
C MET A 187 -2.43 -9.34 6.26
N GLN A 188 -3.18 -10.35 5.85
CA GLN A 188 -3.51 -11.50 6.67
C GLN A 188 -2.34 -12.50 6.76
N GLN A 189 -2.40 -13.42 7.72
CA GLN A 189 -1.50 -14.56 7.84
C GLN A 189 -2.11 -15.85 7.27
N GLY A 190 -1.26 -16.85 7.01
CA GLY A 190 -1.68 -18.17 6.53
C GLY A 190 -2.22 -18.15 5.09
N GLY A 191 -3.23 -18.97 4.80
CA GLY A 191 -3.78 -19.16 3.44
C GLY A 191 -4.47 -17.93 2.82
N ASN A 192 -4.71 -16.87 3.60
CA ASN A 192 -5.36 -15.63 3.15
C ASN A 192 -4.38 -14.46 2.95
N ILE A 193 -3.07 -14.71 3.05
CA ILE A 193 -2.02 -13.71 2.87
C ILE A 193 -2.02 -13.04 1.50
N ASP A 194 -2.78 -13.61 0.55
CA ASP A 194 -2.82 -13.22 -0.84
C ASP A 194 -3.79 -12.10 -1.15
N THR A 195 -4.60 -11.61 -0.22
CA THR A 195 -5.57 -10.54 -0.50
C THR A 195 -5.31 -9.32 0.38
N VAL A 196 -4.79 -8.27 -0.25
CA VAL A 196 -4.80 -6.89 0.28
C VAL A 196 -5.34 -5.96 -0.78
N HIS A 197 -5.94 -4.86 -0.35
CA HIS A 197 -6.52 -3.89 -1.26
C HIS A 197 -5.84 -2.52 -1.19
N LEU A 198 -5.87 -1.84 -2.33
CA LEU A 198 -5.45 -0.47 -2.52
C LEU A 198 -6.63 0.33 -3.07
N GLU A 199 -6.76 1.60 -2.69
CA GLU A 199 -7.70 2.52 -3.31
C GLU A 199 -6.95 3.50 -4.19
N TYR A 200 -7.23 3.49 -5.50
CA TYR A 200 -6.67 4.46 -6.44
C TYR A 200 -7.20 5.86 -6.14
N ARG A 201 -6.28 6.81 -5.99
CA ARG A 201 -6.57 8.22 -5.68
C ARG A 201 -6.30 9.17 -6.82
N GLY A 202 -5.79 8.68 -7.94
CA GLY A 202 -5.47 9.47 -9.12
C GLY A 202 -4.04 9.27 -9.57
N ASP A 203 -3.73 9.84 -10.72
CA ASP A 203 -2.35 9.97 -11.18
C ASP A 203 -1.60 10.84 -10.18
N SER A 204 -0.41 10.40 -9.80
CA SER A 204 0.42 11.18 -8.89
C SER A 204 0.73 12.55 -9.48
N SER A 205 1.06 12.65 -10.76
CA SER A 205 1.51 13.88 -11.42
C SER A 205 0.46 15.00 -11.52
N LEU A 206 -0.81 14.72 -11.22
CA LEU A 206 -1.90 15.69 -11.33
C LEU A 206 -1.93 16.69 -10.15
N PRO A 207 -2.27 17.97 -10.41
CA PRO A 207 -2.49 18.95 -9.35
C PRO A 207 -3.54 18.46 -8.35
N GLY A 208 -3.25 18.57 -7.06
CA GLY A 208 -4.15 18.14 -5.99
C GLY A 208 -4.08 16.64 -5.65
N SER A 209 -3.15 15.89 -6.25
CA SER A 209 -2.90 14.50 -5.85
C SER A 209 -2.52 14.41 -4.38
N PRO A 210 -3.15 13.53 -3.57
CA PRO A 210 -2.85 13.45 -2.15
C PRO A 210 -1.46 12.87 -1.86
N CYS A 211 -0.82 12.23 -2.85
CA CYS A 211 0.58 11.78 -2.76
C CYS A 211 1.60 12.86 -3.14
N ALA A 212 1.17 14.06 -3.55
CA ALA A 212 2.09 15.13 -3.96
C ALA A 212 3.01 15.61 -2.81
N THR A 213 2.58 15.43 -1.56
CA THR A 213 3.35 15.76 -0.36
C THR A 213 4.42 14.72 -0.01
N GLN A 214 4.38 13.53 -0.64
CA GLN A 214 5.31 12.42 -0.39
C GLN A 214 6.55 12.47 -1.30
N GLY A 215 6.68 13.51 -2.13
CA GLY A 215 7.73 13.64 -3.13
C GLY A 215 7.39 12.84 -4.39
N MET A 216 7.07 13.54 -5.47
CA MET A 216 6.78 12.92 -6.77
C MET A 216 8.00 13.03 -7.68
N PRO A 217 8.29 12.01 -8.50
CA PRO A 217 9.20 12.18 -9.63
C PRO A 217 8.55 13.19 -10.56
N GLY A 218 9.20 14.33 -10.76
CA GLY A 218 8.68 15.36 -11.64
C GLY A 218 8.49 14.81 -13.05
N ALA A 219 7.24 14.66 -13.49
CA ALA A 219 6.94 14.84 -14.90
C ALA A 219 7.24 16.31 -15.22
N SER A 220 7.76 16.60 -16.42
CA SER A 220 8.07 17.96 -16.88
C SER A 220 6.86 18.93 -16.88
N THR A 221 5.67 18.43 -16.56
CA THR A 221 4.38 19.14 -16.48
C THR A 221 3.69 19.02 -15.11
N GLY A 222 4.32 18.41 -14.11
CA GLY A 222 3.71 18.17 -12.80
C GLY A 222 3.53 19.44 -11.96
N VAL A 223 2.32 19.68 -11.45
CA VAL A 223 2.00 20.81 -10.58
C VAL A 223 2.01 20.35 -9.12
N GLY A 224 3.20 20.30 -8.55
CA GLY A 224 3.48 20.12 -7.12
C GLY A 224 4.88 20.68 -6.83
N PRO A 225 5.20 21.12 -5.60
CA PRO A 225 6.54 21.61 -5.30
C PRO A 225 7.56 20.52 -5.65
N LEU A 226 8.44 20.83 -6.60
CA LEU A 226 9.60 20.02 -6.93
C LEU A 226 10.46 19.93 -5.68
N VAL A 227 10.37 18.83 -4.96
CA VAL A 227 11.20 18.62 -3.77
C VAL A 227 12.59 18.26 -4.27
N PRO A 228 13.65 18.96 -3.85
CA PRO A 228 15.02 18.56 -4.14
C PRO A 228 15.24 17.13 -3.64
N VAL A 229 15.57 16.20 -4.55
CA VAL A 229 16.11 14.91 -4.17
C VAL A 229 17.59 15.10 -3.83
N LEU A 230 17.98 14.60 -2.66
CA LEU A 230 19.33 14.75 -2.12
C LEU A 230 20.34 14.09 -3.06
N VAL A 231 21.19 14.91 -3.67
CA VAL A 231 22.39 14.48 -4.40
C VAL A 231 23.52 14.39 -3.39
N GLN A 232 24.06 13.19 -3.21
CA GLN A 232 25.48 12.97 -2.92
C GLN A 232 25.94 11.70 -3.64
#